data_AF-A0A6A4GTK6-F1
#
_entry.id   AF-A0A6A4GTK6-F1
#
_cell.length_a   1.000
_cell.length_b   1.000
_cell.length_c   1.000
_cell.angle_alpha   90.00
_cell.angle_beta   90.00
_cell.angle_gamma   90.00
#
_symmetry.space_group_name_H-M   'P 1'
#
loop_
_entity.id
_entity.type
_entity.pdbx_description
1 polymer ?
#
loop_
_entity_poly.entity_id
_entity_poly.type
_entity_poly.pdbx_seq_one_letter_code
_entity_poly.pdbx_strand_id
1 'polypeptide(L)'
;AIVDREGRVISVLAGRPRDENWDSLMKELEVEVAKACNNISFSKKQKETVRGNFPSVLVGNSFGGGSKRPGTMAFYSKRNKVILMGIIATAGFQRLIGFTNCIFEAFAANTFGLYHEDLNALFAAHPHLVRWFGRSIFAACSFNMGPYTVSWPHTDCHNLAFGWCAITALGSFDPNRGGHLVLWDLGLIIRFPPGSTILILSALLTHSNVPISEGEVRYSVIQYSSSGLFRWLYNSLMSDKDFEATASSEQKEKRKQDRKARWGNGLKMFSLWNDICTK
;
A
#
# COMPACT_ATOMS: atom_id res chain seq x y z
N ALA A 1 15.07 3.90 11.05
CA ALA A 1 14.45 4.41 9.81
C ALA A 1 15.54 4.67 8.77
N ILE A 2 15.18 4.84 7.50
CA ILE A 2 16.06 5.36 6.45
C ILE A 2 15.68 6.83 6.24
N VAL A 3 16.68 7.72 6.22
CA VAL A 3 16.49 9.17 6.15
C VAL A 3 17.20 9.78 4.96
N ASP A 4 16.68 10.89 4.44
CA ASP A 4 17.42 11.73 3.49
C ASP A 4 18.47 12.60 4.21
N ARG A 5 19.23 13.37 3.43
CA ARG A 5 20.27 14.27 3.96
C ARG A 5 19.75 15.39 4.87
N GLU A 6 18.46 15.73 4.77
CA GLU A 6 17.80 16.74 5.59
C GLU A 6 17.15 16.11 6.84
N GLY A 7 17.36 14.81 7.07
CA GLY A 7 16.80 14.06 8.20
C GLY A 7 15.34 13.67 8.03
N ARG A 8 14.75 13.80 6.83
CA ARG A 8 13.37 13.36 6.56
C ARG A 8 13.33 11.84 6.49
N VAL A 9 12.37 11.23 7.17
CA VAL A 9 12.17 9.77 7.10
C VAL A 9 11.57 9.40 5.74
N ILE A 10 12.27 8.58 4.96
CA ILE A 10 11.87 8.20 3.58
C ILE A 10 11.55 6.71 3.42
N SER A 11 11.93 5.88 4.39
CA SER A 11 11.54 4.47 4.48
C SER A 11 11.68 3.97 5.93
N VAL A 12 10.86 3.00 6.33
CA VAL A 12 10.87 2.44 7.69
C VAL A 12 10.93 0.91 7.63
N LEU A 13 12.05 0.36 8.08
CA LEU A 13 12.22 -1.07 8.34
C LEU A 13 11.49 -1.41 9.65
N ALA A 14 10.18 -1.63 9.58
CA ALA A 14 9.33 -1.83 10.76
C ALA A 14 9.59 -3.17 11.46
N GLY A 15 10.08 -4.16 10.72
CA GLY A 15 10.34 -5.50 11.25
C GLY A 15 9.04 -6.15 11.72
N ARG A 16 9.04 -6.67 12.94
CA ARG A 16 7.90 -7.34 13.58
C ARG A 16 7.53 -6.61 14.87
N PRO A 17 6.24 -6.58 15.27
CA PRO A 17 5.88 -6.10 16.59
C PRO A 17 6.44 -7.01 17.68
N ARG A 18 6.59 -6.47 18.89
CA ARG A 18 6.86 -7.26 20.10
C ARG A 18 5.57 -7.93 20.56
N ASP A 19 5.18 -8.99 19.87
CA ASP A 19 3.98 -9.76 20.13
C ASP A 19 4.30 -11.24 19.99
N GLU A 20 4.20 -11.98 21.08
CA GLU A 20 4.55 -13.41 21.14
C GLU A 20 3.69 -14.26 20.20
N ASN A 21 2.49 -13.79 19.85
CA ASN A 21 1.59 -14.50 18.94
C ASN A 21 1.84 -14.14 17.47
N TRP A 22 2.70 -13.17 17.17
CA TRP A 22 2.86 -12.63 15.82
C TRP A 22 3.22 -13.69 14.78
N ASP A 23 4.18 -14.56 15.09
CA ASP A 23 4.63 -15.58 14.14
C ASP A 23 3.50 -16.60 13.85
N SER A 24 2.72 -17.00 14.85
CA SER A 24 1.55 -17.85 14.66
C SER A 24 0.47 -17.17 13.81
N LEU A 25 0.21 -15.88 14.06
CA LEU A 25 -0.76 -15.08 13.32
C LEU A 25 -0.36 -14.86 11.86
N MET A 26 0.93 -14.61 11.61
CA MET A 26 1.45 -14.50 10.23
C MET A 26 1.42 -15.85 9.52
N LYS A 27 1.61 -16.96 10.23
CA LYS A 27 1.49 -18.30 9.67
C LYS A 27 0.04 -18.65 9.31
N GLU A 28 -0.92 -18.30 10.18
CA GLU A 28 -2.35 -18.43 9.86
C GLU A 28 -2.69 -17.65 8.59
N LEU A 29 -2.27 -16.38 8.52
CA LEU A 29 -2.52 -15.52 7.36
C LEU A 29 -1.88 -16.09 6.08
N GLU A 30 -0.64 -16.60 6.16
CA GLU A 30 0.02 -17.30 5.05
C GLU A 30 -0.82 -18.48 4.54
N VAL A 31 -1.29 -19.35 5.44
CA VAL A 31 -2.09 -20.51 5.09
C VAL A 31 -3.40 -20.10 4.41
N GLU A 32 -4.07 -19.07 4.90
CA GLU A 32 -5.31 -18.58 4.29
C GLU A 32 -5.07 -17.92 2.93
N VAL A 33 -3.96 -17.20 2.75
CA VAL A 33 -3.57 -16.67 1.43
C VAL A 33 -3.26 -17.81 0.44
N ALA A 34 -2.55 -18.86 0.88
CA ALA A 34 -2.26 -20.02 0.04
C ALA A 34 -3.53 -20.79 -0.35
N LYS A 35 -4.45 -21.03 0.61
CA LYS A 35 -5.76 -21.62 0.34
C LYS A 35 -6.57 -20.76 -0.64
N ALA A 36 -6.58 -19.45 -0.45
CA ALA A 36 -7.26 -18.53 -1.34
C ALA A 36 -6.70 -18.57 -2.76
N CYS A 37 -5.38 -18.66 -2.92
CA CYS A 37 -4.73 -18.80 -4.22
C CYS A 37 -5.28 -19.99 -5.02
N ASN A 38 -5.50 -21.13 -4.37
CA ASN A 38 -6.02 -22.33 -5.03
C ASN A 38 -7.53 -22.25 -5.36
N ASN A 39 -8.26 -21.30 -4.76
CA ASN A 39 -9.72 -21.23 -4.83
C ASN A 39 -10.25 -19.99 -5.59
N ILE A 40 -9.39 -19.01 -5.86
CA ILE A 40 -9.69 -17.82 -6.63
C ILE A 40 -9.51 -18.10 -8.13
N SER A 41 -10.46 -17.60 -8.92
CA SER A 41 -10.29 -17.52 -10.37
C SER A 41 -9.58 -16.22 -10.73
N PHE A 42 -8.40 -16.32 -11.33
CA PHE A 42 -7.61 -15.17 -11.79
C PHE A 42 -7.82 -14.91 -13.28
N SER A 43 -8.01 -13.64 -13.64
CA SER A 43 -7.88 -13.20 -15.03
C SER A 43 -6.42 -13.27 -15.51
N LYS A 44 -6.19 -13.24 -16.82
CA LYS A 44 -4.84 -13.21 -17.38
C LYS A 44 -3.99 -12.06 -16.79
N LYS A 45 -4.56 -10.86 -16.70
CA LYS A 45 -3.90 -9.66 -16.13
C LYS A 45 -3.53 -9.79 -14.65
N GLN A 46 -4.17 -10.70 -13.91
CA GLN A 46 -3.86 -10.96 -12.51
C GLN A 46 -2.76 -12.01 -12.34
N LYS A 47 -2.53 -12.87 -13.35
CA LYS A 47 -1.45 -13.87 -13.35
C LYS A 47 -0.15 -13.29 -13.93
N GLU A 48 -0.29 -12.45 -14.95
CA GLU A 48 0.80 -11.78 -15.66
C GLU A 48 0.70 -10.29 -15.38
N THR A 49 1.45 -9.82 -14.40
CA THR A 49 1.48 -8.40 -14.06
C THR A 49 2.70 -7.73 -14.68
N VAL A 50 2.64 -6.43 -14.92
CA VAL A 50 3.81 -5.63 -15.33
C VAL A 50 4.93 -5.62 -14.28
N ARG A 51 4.66 -6.16 -13.09
CA ARG A 51 5.54 -6.20 -11.93
C ARG A 51 6.12 -7.59 -11.72
N GLY A 52 5.73 -8.59 -12.50
CA GLY A 52 6.18 -9.97 -12.33
C GLY A 52 5.11 -11.00 -12.66
N ASN A 53 5.56 -12.24 -12.78
CA ASN A 53 4.74 -13.39 -13.17
C ASN A 53 4.27 -14.16 -11.93
N PHE A 54 3.30 -13.60 -11.21
CA PHE A 54 2.66 -14.26 -10.08
C PHE A 54 1.19 -13.79 -9.95
N PRO A 55 0.29 -14.64 -9.41
CA PRO A 55 -1.09 -14.25 -9.15
C PRO A 55 -1.16 -13.12 -8.10
N SER A 56 -1.85 -12.04 -8.43
CA SER A 56 -2.11 -10.93 -7.52
C SER A 56 -3.57 -10.50 -7.55
N VAL A 57 -4.15 -10.27 -6.37
CA VAL A 57 -5.52 -9.79 -6.21
C VAL A 57 -5.55 -8.54 -5.37
N LEU A 58 -6.36 -7.59 -5.83
CA LEU A 58 -6.51 -6.29 -5.22
C LEU A 58 -7.91 -6.18 -4.60
N VAL A 59 -7.99 -5.59 -3.42
CA VAL A 59 -9.22 -5.32 -2.68
C VAL A 59 -9.18 -3.90 -2.12
N GLY A 60 -10.34 -3.30 -1.90
CA GLY A 60 -10.47 -1.97 -1.33
C GLY A 60 -11.03 -0.98 -2.34
N ASN A 61 -10.70 0.29 -2.16
CA ASN A 61 -11.20 1.39 -2.95
C ASN A 61 -10.05 2.09 -3.68
N SER A 62 -10.32 2.57 -4.89
CA SER A 62 -9.36 3.29 -5.70
C SER A 62 -10.07 4.25 -6.64
N PHE A 63 -9.29 5.19 -7.17
CA PHE A 63 -9.69 6.03 -8.28
C PHE A 63 -8.50 6.19 -9.24
N GLY A 64 -8.76 5.93 -10.53
CA GLY A 64 -7.76 5.86 -11.60
C GLY A 64 -8.15 4.86 -12.68
N GLY A 65 -7.24 4.57 -13.61
CA GLY A 65 -7.42 3.49 -14.61
C GLY A 65 -8.60 3.66 -15.56
N GLY A 66 -9.01 4.90 -15.83
CA GLY A 66 -10.16 5.22 -16.69
C GLY A 66 -11.53 5.24 -15.99
N SER A 67 -11.59 4.97 -14.67
CA SER A 67 -12.82 5.18 -13.90
C SER A 67 -13.22 6.66 -13.90
N LYS A 68 -14.53 6.94 -13.88
CA LYS A 68 -15.09 8.29 -13.78
C LYS A 68 -15.19 8.82 -12.34
N ARG A 69 -15.24 7.91 -11.37
CA ARG A 69 -15.40 8.22 -9.93
C ARG A 69 -14.65 7.21 -9.05
N PRO A 70 -14.39 7.54 -7.77
CA PRO A 70 -13.93 6.56 -6.79
C PRO A 70 -14.85 5.34 -6.75
N GLY A 71 -14.26 4.18 -6.56
CA GLY A 71 -15.01 2.93 -6.53
C GLY A 71 -14.24 1.81 -5.88
N THR A 72 -14.98 0.79 -5.47
CA THR A 72 -14.40 -0.48 -5.04
C THR A 72 -13.71 -1.15 -6.23
N MET A 73 -12.51 -1.68 -6.00
CA MET A 73 -11.80 -2.46 -7.01
C MET A 73 -12.63 -3.67 -7.43
N ALA A 74 -12.75 -3.91 -8.74
CA ALA A 74 -13.69 -4.88 -9.27
C ALA A 74 -13.32 -6.31 -8.84
N PHE A 75 -14.24 -6.97 -8.11
CA PHE A 75 -14.19 -8.41 -7.90
C PHE A 75 -14.84 -9.09 -9.09
N TYR A 76 -14.08 -9.92 -9.80
CA TYR A 76 -14.57 -10.63 -10.98
C TYR A 76 -15.65 -11.68 -10.67
N SER A 77 -15.83 -12.10 -9.41
CA SER A 77 -16.89 -13.02 -9.01
C SER A 77 -17.32 -12.84 -7.55
N LYS A 78 -18.58 -13.22 -7.24
CA LYS A 78 -19.08 -13.31 -5.86
C LYS A 78 -18.22 -14.26 -5.01
N ARG A 79 -17.75 -15.37 -5.61
CA ARG A 79 -16.84 -16.34 -4.98
C ARG A 79 -15.52 -15.70 -4.55
N ASN A 80 -14.85 -14.97 -5.45
CA ASN A 80 -13.58 -14.29 -5.12
C ASN A 80 -13.78 -13.27 -3.98
N LYS A 81 -14.90 -12.54 -3.99
CA LYS A 81 -15.25 -11.61 -2.91
C LYS A 81 -15.37 -12.33 -1.56
N VAL A 82 -16.08 -13.46 -1.50
CA VAL A 82 -16.24 -14.23 -0.25
C VAL A 82 -14.89 -14.75 0.25
N ILE A 83 -14.04 -15.29 -0.63
CA ILE A 83 -12.70 -15.78 -0.26
C ILE A 83 -11.86 -14.64 0.33
N LEU A 84 -11.84 -13.48 -0.33
CA LEU A 84 -11.06 -12.32 0.14
C LEU A 84 -11.60 -11.74 1.45
N MET A 85 -12.92 -11.76 1.66
CA MET A 85 -13.50 -11.43 2.97
C MET A 85 -13.06 -12.41 4.06
N GLY A 86 -12.89 -13.69 3.73
CA GLY A 86 -12.32 -14.70 4.64
C GLY A 86 -10.91 -14.34 5.10
N ILE A 87 -10.01 -14.01 4.17
CA ILE A 87 -8.63 -13.58 4.50
C ILE A 87 -8.65 -12.33 5.39
N ILE A 88 -9.46 -11.33 5.02
CA ILE A 88 -9.56 -10.07 5.76
C ILE A 88 -10.10 -10.30 7.17
N ALA A 89 -10.99 -11.27 7.38
CA ALA A 89 -11.56 -11.57 8.68
C ALA A 89 -10.60 -12.32 9.63
N THR A 90 -9.47 -12.82 9.14
CA THR A 90 -8.49 -13.54 9.98
C THR A 90 -7.91 -12.64 11.07
N ALA A 91 -7.59 -13.24 12.23
CA ALA A 91 -6.95 -12.51 13.32
C ALA A 91 -5.58 -11.97 12.87
N GLY A 92 -4.84 -12.75 12.07
CA GLY A 92 -3.56 -12.33 11.52
C GLY A 92 -3.64 -11.09 10.64
N PHE A 93 -4.63 -11.01 9.75
CA PHE A 93 -4.82 -9.81 8.93
C PHE A 93 -5.20 -8.59 9.78
N GLN A 94 -6.15 -8.74 10.71
CA GLN A 94 -6.57 -7.64 11.59
C GLN A 94 -5.41 -7.12 12.45
N ARG A 95 -4.57 -8.03 12.98
CA ARG A 95 -3.39 -7.67 13.75
C ARG A 95 -2.34 -6.95 12.88
N LEU A 96 -2.16 -7.40 11.63
CA LEU A 96 -1.29 -6.74 10.66
C LEU A 96 -1.75 -5.31 10.36
N ILE A 97 -3.04 -5.09 10.11
CA ILE A 97 -3.60 -3.75 9.90
C ILE A 97 -3.24 -2.83 11.07
N GLY A 98 -3.50 -3.28 12.30
CA GLY A 98 -3.17 -2.53 13.51
C GLY A 98 -1.69 -2.16 13.58
N PHE A 99 -0.79 -3.12 13.36
CA PHE A 99 0.64 -2.86 13.35
C PHE A 99 1.04 -1.82 12.30
N THR A 100 0.55 -1.96 11.07
CA THR A 100 0.92 -1.03 9.99
C THR A 100 0.37 0.38 10.19
N ASN A 101 -0.81 0.53 10.80
CA ASN A 101 -1.32 1.83 11.21
C ASN A 101 -0.41 2.49 12.25
N CYS A 102 -0.02 1.76 13.31
CA CYS A 102 0.85 2.29 14.36
C CYS A 102 2.19 2.75 13.80
N ILE A 103 2.80 1.97 12.90
CA ILE A 103 4.08 2.35 12.30
C ILE A 103 3.92 3.55 11.37
N PHE A 104 2.85 3.62 10.59
CA PHE A 104 2.61 4.77 9.73
C PHE A 104 2.41 6.04 10.57
N GLU A 105 1.56 5.99 11.59
CA GLU A 105 1.32 7.13 12.49
C GLU A 105 2.61 7.58 13.20
N ALA A 106 3.40 6.65 13.72
CA ALA A 106 4.62 6.97 14.46
C ALA A 106 5.71 7.62 13.59
N PHE A 107 5.86 7.20 12.34
CA PHE A 107 6.97 7.64 11.48
C PHE A 107 6.61 8.66 10.39
N ALA A 108 5.31 8.88 10.14
CA ALA A 108 4.84 9.86 9.17
C ALA A 108 3.49 10.47 9.57
N ALA A 109 3.42 10.98 10.81
CA ALA A 109 2.20 11.48 11.44
C ALA A 109 1.41 12.50 10.59
N ASN A 110 2.09 13.44 9.92
CA ASN A 110 1.42 14.43 9.07
C ASN A 110 0.72 13.75 7.87
N THR A 111 1.41 12.84 7.19
CA THR A 111 0.82 12.07 6.07
C THR A 111 -0.27 11.12 6.57
N PHE A 112 -0.11 10.52 7.74
CA PHE A 112 -1.15 9.71 8.38
C PHE A 112 -2.41 10.55 8.65
N GLY A 113 -2.25 11.76 9.20
CA GLY A 113 -3.36 12.71 9.42
C GLY A 113 -4.11 13.04 8.13
N LEU A 114 -3.37 13.34 7.04
CA LEU A 114 -3.97 13.56 5.72
C LEU A 114 -4.80 12.35 5.27
N TYR A 115 -4.24 11.13 5.37
CA TYR A 115 -4.99 9.91 5.00
C TYR A 115 -6.24 9.74 5.84
N HIS A 116 -6.15 10.01 7.14
CA HIS A 116 -7.26 9.86 8.06
C HIS A 116 -8.40 10.84 7.71
N GLU A 117 -8.08 12.12 7.54
CA GLU A 117 -9.04 13.17 7.19
C GLU A 117 -9.68 12.90 5.82
N ASP A 118 -8.85 12.73 4.79
CA ASP A 118 -9.32 12.60 3.41
C ASP A 118 -10.15 11.33 3.22
N LEU A 119 -9.68 10.18 3.70
CA LEU A 119 -10.45 8.94 3.54
C LEU A 119 -11.73 8.98 4.36
N ASN A 120 -11.75 9.61 5.54
CA ASN A 120 -12.99 9.78 6.30
C ASN A 120 -13.99 10.67 5.55
N ALA A 121 -13.54 11.79 4.99
CA ALA A 121 -14.38 12.66 4.16
C ALA A 121 -14.90 11.91 2.91
N LEU A 122 -14.06 11.10 2.28
CA LEU A 122 -14.45 10.28 1.12
C LEU A 122 -15.58 9.30 1.48
N PHE A 123 -15.43 8.52 2.56
CA PHE A 123 -16.45 7.54 2.95
C PHE A 123 -17.73 8.21 3.43
N ALA A 124 -17.65 9.38 4.07
CA ALA A 124 -18.83 10.16 4.45
C ALA A 124 -19.59 10.68 3.22
N ALA A 125 -18.88 11.17 2.21
CA ALA A 125 -19.47 11.67 0.97
C ALA A 125 -19.98 10.55 0.02
N HIS A 126 -19.48 9.32 0.17
CA HIS A 126 -19.81 8.18 -0.70
C HIS A 126 -20.23 6.94 0.11
N PRO A 127 -21.47 6.88 0.63
CA PRO A 127 -21.95 5.78 1.47
C PRO A 127 -21.96 4.39 0.80
N HIS A 128 -21.83 4.35 -0.53
CA HIS A 128 -21.74 3.11 -1.30
C HIS A 128 -20.33 2.50 -1.30
N LEU A 129 -19.30 3.24 -0.88
CA LEU A 129 -17.95 2.71 -0.70
C LEU A 129 -17.87 1.92 0.61
N VAL A 130 -17.15 0.81 0.58
CA VAL A 130 -17.02 -0.10 1.72
C VAL A 130 -15.67 0.12 2.41
N ARG A 131 -15.66 0.22 3.73
CA ARG A 131 -14.43 0.15 4.54
C ARG A 131 -14.04 -1.31 4.75
N TRP A 132 -13.27 -1.83 3.81
CA TRP A 132 -12.90 -3.25 3.78
C TRP A 132 -12.06 -3.70 4.96
N PHE A 133 -11.22 -2.81 5.51
CA PHE A 133 -10.17 -3.18 6.44
C PHE A 133 -10.38 -2.56 7.83
N GLY A 134 -11.63 -2.39 8.25
CA GLY A 134 -11.99 -1.82 9.54
C GLY A 134 -11.35 -0.46 9.77
N ARG A 135 -10.38 -0.40 10.70
CA ARG A 135 -9.64 0.81 11.10
C ARG A 135 -8.40 1.11 10.24
N SER A 136 -8.13 0.36 9.16
CA SER A 136 -6.95 0.64 8.33
C SER A 136 -6.96 2.07 7.81
N ILE A 137 -5.78 2.69 7.85
CA ILE A 137 -5.53 4.00 7.24
C ILE A 137 -5.40 3.91 5.71
N PHE A 138 -5.23 2.71 5.17
CA PHE A 138 -5.07 2.48 3.74
C PHE A 138 -6.42 2.20 3.06
N ALA A 139 -6.61 2.74 1.87
CA ALA A 139 -7.84 2.55 1.11
C ALA A 139 -7.89 1.20 0.36
N ALA A 140 -6.73 0.62 0.08
CA ALA A 140 -6.57 -0.59 -0.72
C ALA A 140 -5.50 -1.53 -0.19
N CYS A 141 -5.63 -2.80 -0.55
CA CYS A 141 -4.67 -3.85 -0.26
C CYS A 141 -4.50 -4.79 -1.47
N SER A 142 -3.27 -5.22 -1.74
CA SER A 142 -2.95 -6.30 -2.67
C SER A 142 -2.43 -7.51 -1.92
N PHE A 143 -2.90 -8.69 -2.32
CA PHE A 143 -2.33 -9.97 -1.93
C PHE A 143 -1.59 -10.53 -3.13
N ASN A 144 -0.27 -10.65 -3.01
CA ASN A 144 0.53 -11.40 -3.97
C ASN A 144 0.58 -12.86 -3.50
N MET A 145 -0.07 -13.73 -4.25
CA MET A 145 -0.52 -15.05 -3.81
C MET A 145 0.46 -16.17 -4.16
N GLY A 146 1.70 -15.87 -4.51
CA GLY A 146 2.77 -16.88 -4.60
C GLY A 146 2.47 -18.02 -5.57
N PRO A 147 3.04 -19.23 -5.34
CA PRO A 147 4.00 -19.56 -4.27
C PRO A 147 5.35 -18.87 -4.46
N TYR A 148 5.66 -18.40 -5.68
CA TYR A 148 6.92 -17.73 -6.01
C TYR A 148 6.65 -16.27 -6.40
N THR A 149 6.54 -15.39 -5.41
CA THR A 149 6.32 -13.96 -5.65
C THR A 149 7.64 -13.22 -5.83
N VAL A 150 8.05 -13.01 -7.09
CA VAL A 150 9.20 -12.17 -7.46
C VAL A 150 8.73 -10.99 -8.29
N SER A 151 8.98 -9.79 -7.78
CA SER A 151 8.69 -8.55 -8.48
C SER A 151 9.90 -8.03 -9.24
N TRP A 152 9.67 -7.47 -10.43
CA TRP A 152 10.64 -6.72 -11.21
C TRP A 152 10.76 -5.28 -10.67
N PRO A 153 11.85 -4.55 -10.94
CA PRO A 153 12.00 -3.15 -10.55
C PRO A 153 10.85 -2.29 -11.09
N HIS A 154 10.14 -1.61 -10.19
CA HIS A 154 9.01 -0.75 -10.55
C HIS A 154 8.73 0.32 -9.49
N THR A 155 7.89 1.29 -9.88
CA THR A 155 7.23 2.23 -8.96
C THR A 155 5.72 2.03 -9.01
N ASP A 156 5.04 2.34 -7.92
CA ASP A 156 3.59 2.47 -7.86
C ASP A 156 3.16 3.90 -8.22
N CYS A 157 3.40 4.34 -9.45
CA CYS A 157 3.21 5.73 -9.87
C CYS A 157 1.76 6.26 -9.74
N HIS A 158 0.78 5.38 -9.49
CA HIS A 158 -0.60 5.75 -9.23
C HIS A 158 -0.89 6.07 -7.75
N ASN A 159 -0.02 5.69 -6.82
CA ASN A 159 -0.15 6.02 -5.40
C ASN A 159 0.14 7.50 -5.15
N LEU A 160 -0.27 8.01 -3.99
CA LEU A 160 0.09 9.37 -3.58
C LEU A 160 1.62 9.49 -3.51
N ALA A 161 2.20 10.53 -4.13
CA ALA A 161 3.65 10.66 -4.29
C ALA A 161 4.42 10.66 -2.96
N PHE A 162 4.01 11.50 -2.01
CA PHE A 162 4.53 11.49 -0.64
C PHE A 162 3.77 10.52 0.28
N GLY A 163 2.92 9.68 -0.31
CA GLY A 163 2.16 8.65 0.37
C GLY A 163 3.00 7.42 0.63
N TRP A 164 2.63 6.69 1.68
CA TRP A 164 3.32 5.49 2.10
C TRP A 164 2.58 4.24 1.66
N CYS A 165 3.34 3.18 1.45
CA CYS A 165 2.89 1.84 1.15
C CYS A 165 3.51 0.90 2.17
N ALA A 166 2.68 0.09 2.84
CA ALA A 166 3.16 -0.92 3.77
C ALA A 166 3.25 -2.28 3.07
N ILE A 167 4.44 -2.88 3.02
CA ILE A 167 4.69 -4.18 2.43
C ILE A 167 5.02 -5.15 3.56
N THR A 168 4.34 -6.29 3.61
CA THR A 168 4.63 -7.36 4.57
C THR A 168 4.92 -8.65 3.82
N ALA A 169 6.09 -9.25 4.08
CA ALA A 169 6.44 -10.55 3.54
C ALA A 169 5.74 -11.66 4.34
N LEU A 170 5.25 -12.67 3.65
CA LEU A 170 4.70 -13.90 4.23
C LEU A 170 5.34 -15.11 3.52
N GLY A 171 5.18 -16.30 4.09
CA GLY A 171 5.70 -17.54 3.52
C GLY A 171 6.79 -18.18 4.38
N SER A 172 7.41 -19.20 3.81
CA SER A 172 8.48 -19.99 4.44
C SER A 172 9.67 -19.99 3.49
N PHE A 173 10.60 -19.07 3.74
CA PHE A 173 11.86 -18.94 3.02
C PHE A 173 12.97 -18.48 3.96
N ASP A 174 14.22 -18.83 3.66
CA ASP A 174 15.39 -18.38 4.38
C ASP A 174 15.78 -16.96 3.93
N PRO A 175 15.57 -15.93 4.79
CA PRO A 175 15.87 -14.56 4.42
C PRO A 175 17.37 -14.26 4.34
N ASN A 176 18.25 -15.21 4.66
CA ASN A 176 19.70 -15.05 4.43
C ASN A 176 20.12 -15.51 3.02
N ARG A 177 19.25 -16.25 2.31
CA ARG A 177 19.54 -16.82 0.99
C ARG A 177 18.75 -16.15 -0.13
N GLY A 178 17.61 -15.55 0.17
CA GLY A 178 16.75 -14.94 -0.85
C GLY A 178 15.60 -14.12 -0.28
N GLY A 179 14.68 -13.71 -1.16
CA GLY A 179 13.48 -12.96 -0.78
C GLY A 179 13.72 -11.52 -0.29
N HIS A 180 14.96 -11.04 -0.34
CA HIS A 180 15.35 -9.67 -0.02
C HIS A 180 14.53 -8.64 -0.81
N LEU A 181 14.31 -7.48 -0.19
CA LEU A 181 13.70 -6.33 -0.83
C LEU A 181 14.80 -5.38 -1.31
N VAL A 182 14.66 -4.86 -2.53
CA VAL A 182 15.63 -3.95 -3.13
C VAL A 182 15.00 -2.57 -3.27
N LEU A 183 15.69 -1.53 -2.79
CA LEU A 183 15.37 -0.13 -3.04
C LEU A 183 16.47 0.43 -3.96
N TRP A 184 16.17 0.46 -5.25
CA TRP A 184 17.16 0.70 -6.31
C TRP A 184 17.75 2.09 -6.26
N ASP A 185 16.90 3.12 -6.10
CA ASP A 185 17.35 4.52 -6.06
C ASP A 185 18.23 4.82 -4.84
N LEU A 186 18.16 3.98 -3.80
CA LEU A 186 18.97 4.09 -2.59
C LEU A 186 20.19 3.17 -2.61
N GLY A 187 20.32 2.29 -3.61
CA GLY A 187 21.39 1.28 -3.66
C GLY A 187 21.31 0.25 -2.53
N LEU A 188 20.12 0.00 -1.97
CA LEU A 188 19.95 -0.87 -0.79
C LEU A 188 19.35 -2.22 -1.15
N ILE A 189 19.99 -3.29 -0.62
CA ILE A 189 19.44 -4.65 -0.57
C ILE A 189 19.16 -4.96 0.89
N ILE A 190 17.89 -5.18 1.21
CA ILE A 190 17.39 -5.30 2.58
C ILE A 190 16.99 -6.75 2.81
N ARG A 191 17.62 -7.38 3.81
CA ARG A 191 17.15 -8.65 4.34
C ARG A 191 15.72 -8.49 4.86
N PHE A 192 14.78 -9.22 4.28
CA PHE A 192 13.35 -9.02 4.53
C PHE A 192 12.65 -10.34 4.93
N PRO A 193 12.70 -10.72 6.22
CA PRO A 193 12.17 -11.99 6.71
C PRO A 193 10.65 -12.13 6.58
N PRO A 194 10.11 -13.35 6.47
CA PRO A 194 8.68 -13.60 6.63
C PRO A 194 8.12 -12.96 7.89
N GLY A 195 6.88 -12.49 7.85
CA GLY A 195 6.22 -11.75 8.93
C GLY A 195 6.75 -10.35 9.16
N SER A 196 7.76 -9.87 8.43
CA SER A 196 8.30 -8.51 8.60
C SER A 196 7.59 -7.51 7.70
N THR A 197 7.45 -6.29 8.19
CA THR A 197 6.87 -5.16 7.46
C THR A 197 7.91 -4.08 7.16
N ILE A 198 7.79 -3.45 5.99
CA ILE A 198 8.49 -2.22 5.62
C ILE A 198 7.47 -1.19 5.11
N LEU A 199 7.66 0.08 5.45
CA LEU A 199 6.90 1.17 4.85
C LEU A 199 7.82 1.94 3.89
N ILE A 200 7.36 2.16 2.66
CA ILE A 200 8.13 2.86 1.62
C ILE A 200 7.27 3.88 0.87
N LEU A 201 7.92 4.87 0.27
CA LEU A 201 7.32 5.79 -0.70
C LEU A 201 7.21 5.10 -2.07
N SER A 202 6.30 4.13 -2.21
CA SER A 202 6.32 3.23 -3.38
C SER A 202 6.07 3.93 -4.72
N ALA A 203 5.48 5.13 -4.69
CA ALA A 203 5.32 5.98 -5.88
C ALA A 203 6.61 6.66 -6.35
N LEU A 204 7.61 6.81 -5.47
CA LEU A 204 8.86 7.54 -5.74
C LEU A 204 10.08 6.62 -5.78
N LEU A 205 10.10 5.57 -4.95
CA LEU A 205 11.21 4.65 -4.86
C LEU A 205 10.97 3.44 -5.76
N THR A 206 11.85 3.25 -6.72
CA THR A 206 11.96 2.04 -7.53
C THR A 206 12.33 0.88 -6.62
N HIS A 207 11.45 -0.12 -6.56
CA HIS A 207 11.60 -1.25 -5.66
C HIS A 207 11.28 -2.57 -6.33
N SER A 208 11.85 -3.64 -5.78
CA SER A 208 11.58 -5.01 -6.19
C SER A 208 11.90 -5.99 -5.06
N ASN A 209 11.78 -7.29 -5.33
CA ASN A 209 12.34 -8.31 -4.46
C ASN A 209 13.06 -9.38 -5.27
N VAL A 210 14.02 -10.05 -4.65
CA VAL A 210 14.81 -11.10 -5.31
C VAL A 210 14.14 -12.47 -5.17
N PRO A 211 14.47 -13.42 -6.06
CA PRO A 211 14.24 -14.85 -5.91
C PRO A 211 14.41 -15.43 -4.51
N ILE A 212 13.62 -16.46 -4.21
CA ILE A 212 13.83 -17.40 -3.09
C ILE A 212 14.39 -18.72 -3.64
N SER A 213 14.84 -19.61 -2.76
CA SER A 213 15.38 -20.92 -3.12
C SER A 213 14.29 -21.88 -3.60
N GLU A 214 14.70 -22.95 -4.28
CA GLU A 214 13.79 -24.03 -4.68
C GLU A 214 13.13 -24.68 -3.45
N GLY A 215 11.83 -24.99 -3.56
CA GLY A 215 11.02 -25.56 -2.48
C GLY A 215 10.51 -24.54 -1.44
N GLU A 216 10.99 -23.30 -1.48
CA GLU A 216 10.50 -22.22 -0.61
C GLU A 216 9.25 -21.55 -1.18
N VAL A 217 8.49 -20.88 -0.30
CA VAL A 217 7.30 -20.11 -0.71
C VAL A 217 7.35 -18.69 -0.17
N ARG A 218 6.90 -17.72 -0.99
CA ARG A 218 6.80 -16.32 -0.63
C ARG A 218 5.52 -15.69 -1.16
N TYR A 219 4.82 -15.04 -0.24
CA TYR A 219 3.63 -14.23 -0.47
C TYR A 219 3.89 -12.82 0.05
N SER A 220 3.02 -11.87 -0.28
CA SER A 220 3.07 -10.56 0.37
C SER A 220 1.72 -9.88 0.45
N VAL A 221 1.53 -9.13 1.53
CA VAL A 221 0.40 -8.22 1.73
C VAL A 221 0.91 -6.79 1.56
N ILE A 222 0.28 -6.02 0.69
CA ILE A 222 0.70 -4.66 0.35
C ILE A 222 -0.47 -3.73 0.58
N GLN A 223 -0.32 -2.71 1.42
CA GLN A 223 -1.38 -1.75 1.74
C GLN A 223 -1.01 -0.36 1.24
N TYR A 224 -1.95 0.31 0.55
CA TYR A 224 -1.69 1.57 -0.12
C TYR A 224 -2.98 2.36 -0.39
N SER A 225 -2.83 3.60 -0.85
CA SER A 225 -3.94 4.46 -1.26
C SER A 225 -3.59 5.13 -2.60
N SER A 226 -4.50 5.05 -3.58
CA SER A 226 -4.26 5.68 -4.88
C SER A 226 -4.36 7.20 -4.77
N SER A 227 -3.48 7.91 -5.47
CA SER A 227 -3.47 9.38 -5.55
C SER A 227 -4.78 9.98 -6.05
N GLY A 228 -5.55 9.22 -6.85
CA GLY A 228 -6.84 9.64 -7.37
C GLY A 228 -7.81 9.96 -6.24
N LEU A 229 -7.85 9.17 -5.17
CA LEU A 229 -8.77 9.39 -4.05
C LEU A 229 -8.55 10.77 -3.40
N PHE A 230 -7.30 11.14 -3.17
CA PHE A 230 -6.93 12.46 -2.63
C PHE A 230 -7.23 13.58 -3.62
N ARG A 231 -6.94 13.38 -4.92
CA ARG A 231 -7.28 14.37 -5.96
C ARG A 231 -8.78 14.63 -6.08
N TRP A 232 -9.59 13.59 -5.92
CA TRP A 232 -11.04 13.70 -5.96
C TRP A 232 -11.56 14.65 -4.88
N LEU A 233 -11.03 14.55 -3.66
CA LEU A 233 -11.38 15.44 -2.55
C LEU A 233 -10.82 16.85 -2.75
N TYR A 234 -9.57 16.96 -3.18
CA TYR A 234 -8.95 18.24 -3.54
C TYR A 234 -9.77 19.02 -4.60
N ASN A 235 -10.39 18.31 -5.54
CA ASN A 235 -11.27 18.90 -6.56
C ASN A 235 -12.74 19.01 -6.10
N SER A 236 -13.02 18.99 -4.79
CA SER A 236 -14.40 19.08 -4.25
C SER A 236 -15.34 17.99 -4.77
N LEU A 237 -14.89 16.73 -4.71
CA LEU A 237 -15.62 15.54 -5.16
C LEU A 237 -15.84 15.49 -6.68
N MET A 238 -14.83 15.90 -7.44
CA MET A 238 -14.85 15.87 -8.90
C MET A 238 -13.62 15.21 -9.50
N SER A 239 -13.78 14.63 -10.68
CA SER A 239 -12.64 14.14 -11.45
C SER A 239 -11.79 15.31 -11.95
N ASP A 240 -10.52 15.07 -12.27
CA ASP A 240 -9.67 16.12 -12.86
C ASP A 240 -10.27 16.67 -14.17
N LYS A 241 -11.01 15.83 -14.91
CA LYS A 241 -11.70 16.18 -16.15
C LYS A 241 -12.89 17.09 -15.88
N ASP A 242 -13.74 16.72 -14.92
CA ASP A 242 -14.94 17.49 -14.59
C ASP A 242 -14.55 18.83 -13.98
N PHE A 243 -13.56 18.85 -13.08
CA PHE A 243 -12.99 20.09 -12.56
C PHE A 243 -12.52 21.00 -13.70
N GLU A 244 -11.77 20.48 -14.68
CA GLU A 244 -11.26 21.32 -15.76
C GLU A 244 -12.38 21.89 -16.65
N ALA A 245 -13.48 21.15 -16.79
CA ALA A 245 -14.64 21.59 -17.56
C ALA A 245 -15.49 22.64 -16.83
N THR A 246 -15.56 22.60 -15.49
CA THR A 246 -16.47 23.45 -14.70
C THR A 246 -15.80 24.55 -13.89
N ALA A 247 -14.48 24.48 -13.68
CA ALA A 247 -13.76 25.42 -12.84
C ALA A 247 -13.71 26.83 -13.43
N SER A 248 -13.88 27.84 -12.56
CA SER A 248 -13.66 29.24 -12.90
C SER A 248 -12.20 29.53 -13.24
N SER A 249 -11.93 30.64 -13.93
CA SER A 249 -10.56 31.08 -14.23
C SER A 249 -9.70 31.22 -12.96
N GLU A 250 -10.30 31.70 -11.87
CA GLU A 250 -9.63 31.82 -10.57
C GLU A 250 -9.27 30.44 -9.98
N GLN A 251 -10.19 29.48 -10.01
CA GLN A 251 -9.95 28.12 -9.54
C GLN A 251 -8.85 27.42 -10.36
N LYS A 252 -8.80 27.65 -11.68
CA LYS A 252 -7.76 27.12 -12.56
C LYS A 252 -6.39 27.73 -12.24
N GLU A 253 -6.33 29.05 -12.03
CA GLU A 253 -5.08 29.71 -11.67
C GLU A 253 -4.58 29.27 -10.29
N LYS A 254 -5.48 29.15 -9.30
CA LYS A 254 -5.15 28.55 -8.00
C LYS A 254 -4.59 27.14 -8.14
N ARG A 255 -5.24 26.27 -8.93
CA ARG A 255 -4.75 24.90 -9.17
C ARG A 255 -3.38 24.88 -9.85
N LYS A 256 -3.10 25.83 -10.73
CA LYS A 256 -1.78 26.00 -11.36
C LYS A 256 -0.72 26.41 -10.34
N GLN A 257 -1.04 27.32 -9.43
CA GLN A 257 -0.15 27.71 -8.33
C GLN A 257 0.10 26.53 -7.38
N ASP A 258 -0.95 25.83 -6.97
CA ASP A 258 -0.85 24.63 -6.12
C ASP A 258 0.02 23.54 -6.75
N ARG A 259 -0.07 23.34 -8.08
CA ARG A 259 0.78 22.38 -8.81
C ARG A 259 2.26 22.77 -8.75
N LYS A 260 2.60 24.06 -8.84
CA LYS A 260 3.98 24.53 -8.68
C LYS A 260 4.51 24.30 -7.27
N ALA A 261 3.67 24.55 -6.25
CA ALA A 261 4.05 24.38 -4.84
C ALA A 261 4.02 22.91 -4.36
N ARG A 262 3.40 22.01 -5.12
CA ARG A 262 3.06 20.64 -4.70
C ARG A 262 4.24 19.83 -4.17
N TRP A 263 5.39 19.92 -4.83
CA TRP A 263 6.59 19.22 -4.37
C TRP A 263 7.07 19.74 -3.01
N GLY A 264 7.16 21.06 -2.86
CA GLY A 264 7.54 21.69 -1.59
C GLY A 264 6.55 21.37 -0.47
N ASN A 265 5.25 21.39 -0.76
CA ASN A 265 4.22 21.03 0.22
C ASN A 265 4.27 19.54 0.57
N GLY A 266 4.50 18.66 -0.40
CA GLY A 266 4.67 17.23 -0.18
C GLY A 266 5.87 16.93 0.73
N LEU A 267 7.00 17.62 0.55
CA LEU A 267 8.17 17.47 1.42
C LEU A 267 7.91 17.87 2.88
N LYS A 268 7.02 18.84 3.13
CA LYS A 268 6.61 19.24 4.49
C LYS A 268 5.77 18.18 5.21
N MET A 269 5.23 17.21 4.47
CA MET A 269 4.46 16.10 5.06
C MET A 269 5.35 15.02 5.69
N PHE A 270 6.66 15.05 5.41
CA PHE A 270 7.60 14.07 5.94
C PHE A 270 7.95 14.41 7.39
N SER A 271 7.95 13.41 8.26
CA SER A 271 8.48 13.57 9.61
C SER A 271 10.01 13.65 9.57
N LEU A 272 10.57 14.50 10.43
CA LEU A 272 11.99 14.52 10.68
C LEU A 272 12.34 13.44 11.71
N TRP A 273 13.49 12.78 11.51
CA TRP A 273 13.96 11.72 12.40
C TRP A 273 14.16 12.22 13.83
N ASN A 274 14.67 13.43 13.99
CA ASN A 274 14.88 14.04 15.30
C ASN A 274 13.56 14.19 16.07
N ASP A 275 12.48 14.62 15.41
CA ASP A 275 11.16 14.79 16.03
C ASP A 275 10.55 13.46 16.52
N ILE A 276 10.98 12.34 15.95
CA ILE A 276 10.55 10.99 16.34
C ILE A 276 11.41 10.50 17.51
N CYS A 277 12.73 10.71 17.46
CA CYS A 277 13.65 10.25 18.52
C CYS A 277 13.55 11.02 19.84
N THR A 278 13.02 12.24 19.82
CA THR A 278 12.85 13.07 21.02
C THR A 278 11.52 12.84 21.74
N LYS A 279 10.66 11.95 21.23
CA LYS A 279 9.40 11.54 21.87
C LYS A 279 9.59 10.26 22.67
#